data_AF-A0A849QZR6-F1
#
_entry.id   AF-A0A849QZR6-F1
#
_cell.length_a   1.000
_cell.length_b   1.000
_cell.length_c   1.000
_cell.angle_alpha   90.00
_cell.angle_beta   90.00
_cell.angle_gamma   90.00
#
_symmetry.space_group_name_H-M   'P 1'
#
loop_
_entity.id
_entity.type
_entity.pdbx_description
1 polymer ?
#
loop_
_entity_poly.entity_id
_entity_poly.type
_entity_poly.pdbx_seq_one_letter_code
_entity_poly.pdbx_strand_id
1 'polypeptide(L)'
;MIKDFVFSYSSDRLRESLDDSHQAKYLIRYLADLNAKTCVLEDKYVDKDYLIDYQKFYSRSFYEEKRFTERIHFFVEDFSTTKFEESLENNDIEYLRKSYLGFVVIRPIKGSDRKRLIGRTLLNAYPDEKGSEKRVFIRGNYDVSLFGIPLSVSSLPFQVQDQGVSACATIALWTALHPLADTYGIQRLSPAEITELSTSFPSEYRNFPSSGLNWGQMINCVKSMELDVETINVENIDDDDIILTAIKAYVKAELPLIGALKLTKKNNPPEYHAVTISGYQCNNRGKLTELYAHDDQIGPYNRVTPDGSFKRWKNEWNDSGHEVRLEKLLIPIYPKIRLPFARIYPRYLEIKERMIKDYGDDFDFELYLTTIRKYKEFLLESTIKEKRKILIKSLPRFLWVLRAYYEGSPLKDIVFDGTAIYPKQVSSIEFRI
;
A
#
# COMPACT_ATOMS: atom_id res chain seq x y z
N MET A 1 -25.42 -27.50 5.66
CA MET A 1 -25.55 -26.32 4.80
C MET A 1 -25.67 -25.12 5.71
N ILE A 2 -24.84 -24.09 5.55
CA ILE A 2 -24.99 -22.87 6.35
C ILE A 2 -26.28 -22.22 5.91
N LYS A 3 -27.29 -22.23 6.78
CA LYS A 3 -28.42 -21.31 6.62
C LYS A 3 -27.87 -19.90 6.80
N ASP A 4 -28.30 -18.98 5.94
CA ASP A 4 -28.03 -17.53 6.06
C ASP A 4 -26.61 -17.06 5.72
N PHE A 5 -25.94 -17.60 4.69
CA PHE A 5 -24.59 -17.12 4.32
C PHE A 5 -24.58 -15.74 3.62
N VAL A 6 -25.73 -15.24 3.14
CA VAL A 6 -25.93 -13.87 2.67
C VAL A 6 -26.64 -13.06 3.77
N PHE A 7 -26.14 -11.87 4.07
CA PHE A 7 -26.73 -10.99 5.09
C PHE A 7 -26.47 -9.52 4.79
N SER A 8 -27.32 -8.65 5.33
CA SER A 8 -27.14 -7.20 5.22
C SER A 8 -25.87 -6.75 5.96
N TYR A 9 -25.16 -5.81 5.36
CA TYR A 9 -24.02 -5.11 5.97
C TYR A 9 -24.38 -4.48 7.32
N SER A 10 -25.62 -3.99 7.48
CA SER A 10 -26.08 -3.36 8.72
C SER A 10 -26.46 -4.35 9.82
N SER A 11 -26.48 -5.65 9.53
CA SER A 11 -26.88 -6.68 10.50
C SER A 11 -25.85 -6.88 11.61
N ASP A 12 -26.32 -7.29 12.79
CA ASP A 12 -25.44 -7.58 13.93
C ASP A 12 -24.48 -8.75 13.67
N ARG A 13 -24.85 -9.63 12.73
CA ARG A 13 -24.01 -10.75 12.29
C ARG A 13 -22.63 -10.32 11.82
N LEU A 14 -22.52 -9.18 11.12
CA LEU A 14 -21.21 -8.69 10.69
C LEU A 14 -20.32 -8.38 11.90
N ARG A 15 -20.88 -7.70 12.91
CA ARG A 15 -20.19 -7.35 14.16
C ARG A 15 -19.83 -8.60 14.96
N GLU A 16 -20.72 -9.58 15.02
CA GLU A 16 -20.44 -10.87 15.67
C GLU A 16 -19.29 -11.62 14.99
N SER A 17 -19.21 -11.56 13.66
CA SER A 17 -18.18 -12.26 12.90
C SER A 17 -16.81 -11.59 13.02
N LEU A 18 -16.75 -10.26 12.85
CA LEU A 18 -15.50 -9.48 12.96
C LEU A 18 -15.03 -9.30 14.42
N ASP A 19 -15.90 -9.55 15.40
CA ASP A 19 -15.70 -9.19 16.81
C ASP A 19 -15.56 -7.67 17.00
N ASP A 20 -15.25 -7.21 18.22
CA ASP A 20 -15.26 -5.79 18.60
C ASP A 20 -13.85 -5.16 18.75
N SER A 21 -12.86 -5.69 18.03
CA SER A 21 -11.50 -5.14 18.01
C SER A 21 -11.48 -3.73 17.38
N HIS A 22 -10.42 -2.95 17.65
CA HIS A 22 -10.29 -1.61 17.08
C HIS A 22 -10.27 -1.65 15.55
N GLN A 23 -9.57 -2.62 14.97
CA GLN A 23 -9.46 -2.82 13.52
C GLN A 23 -10.78 -3.29 12.90
N ALA A 24 -11.55 -4.12 13.61
CA ALA A 24 -12.91 -4.48 13.18
C ALA A 24 -13.82 -3.25 13.11
N LYS A 25 -13.77 -2.39 14.14
CA LYS A 25 -14.51 -1.12 14.15
C LYS A 25 -14.08 -0.20 13.02
N TYR A 26 -12.78 -0.12 12.75
CA TYR A 26 -12.24 0.65 11.63
C TYR A 26 -12.77 0.12 10.30
N LEU A 27 -12.70 -1.19 10.06
CA LEU A 27 -13.16 -1.81 8.82
C LEU A 27 -14.65 -1.59 8.56
N ILE A 28 -15.48 -1.63 9.60
CA ILE A 28 -16.90 -1.26 9.49
C ILE A 28 -17.01 0.21 9.04
N ARG A 29 -16.32 1.17 9.66
CA ARG A 29 -16.39 2.57 9.18
C ARG A 29 -15.90 2.70 7.74
N TYR A 30 -14.82 2.00 7.39
CA TYR A 30 -14.23 2.02 6.05
C TYR A 30 -15.17 1.44 4.99
N LEU A 31 -15.81 0.30 5.26
CA LEU A 31 -16.78 -0.33 4.34
C LEU A 31 -18.05 0.51 4.20
N ALA A 32 -18.45 1.24 5.25
CA ALA A 32 -19.53 2.23 5.15
C ALA A 32 -19.16 3.39 4.21
N ASP A 33 -17.93 3.91 4.28
CA ASP A 33 -17.41 4.91 3.32
C ASP A 33 -17.41 4.39 1.88
N LEU A 34 -17.26 3.07 1.68
CA LEU A 34 -17.36 2.39 0.38
C LEU A 34 -18.81 2.03 -0.02
N ASN A 35 -19.80 2.40 0.78
CA ASN A 35 -21.22 2.11 0.58
C ASN A 35 -21.57 0.60 0.54
N ALA A 36 -20.88 -0.23 1.33
CA ALA A 36 -21.22 -1.65 1.43
C ALA A 36 -22.68 -1.85 1.90
N LYS A 37 -23.40 -2.78 1.25
CA LYS A 37 -24.81 -3.09 1.53
C LYS A 37 -25.05 -4.55 1.84
N THR A 38 -24.40 -5.46 1.12
CA THR A 38 -24.58 -6.91 1.30
C THR A 38 -23.25 -7.60 1.56
N CYS A 39 -23.30 -8.58 2.45
CA CYS A 39 -22.19 -9.44 2.84
C CYS A 39 -22.49 -10.89 2.45
N VAL A 40 -21.46 -11.63 2.02
CA VAL A 40 -21.54 -13.07 1.77
C VAL A 40 -20.40 -13.78 2.52
N LEU A 41 -20.75 -14.73 3.38
CA LEU A 41 -19.80 -15.49 4.20
C LEU A 41 -19.44 -16.82 3.56
N GLU A 42 -18.14 -17.04 3.38
CA GLU A 42 -17.54 -18.34 3.16
C GLU A 42 -16.97 -18.88 4.48
N ASP A 43 -17.52 -20.01 4.94
CA ASP A 43 -17.00 -20.77 6.06
C ASP A 43 -15.99 -21.82 5.60
N LYS A 44 -15.14 -22.26 6.53
CA LYS A 44 -14.07 -23.25 6.30
C LYS A 44 -13.15 -22.86 5.13
N TYR A 45 -12.90 -21.56 4.98
CA TYR A 45 -11.98 -21.04 3.98
C TYR A 45 -10.53 -21.38 4.37
N VAL A 46 -9.71 -21.68 3.36
CA VAL A 46 -8.27 -21.92 3.53
C VAL A 46 -7.53 -20.70 3.03
N ASP A 47 -7.18 -19.81 3.95
CA ASP A 47 -6.29 -18.71 3.64
C ASP A 47 -4.84 -19.21 3.56
N LYS A 48 -4.17 -18.96 2.42
CA LYS A 48 -2.80 -19.45 2.17
C LYS A 48 -1.83 -18.98 3.26
N ASP A 49 -1.82 -17.69 3.55
CA ASP A 49 -0.83 -17.10 4.45
C ASP A 49 -1.06 -17.62 5.88
N TYR A 50 -2.32 -17.62 6.34
CA TYR A 50 -2.65 -18.17 7.65
C TYR A 50 -2.37 -19.68 7.75
N LEU A 51 -2.60 -20.47 6.70
CA LEU A 51 -2.31 -21.91 6.75
C LEU A 51 -0.81 -22.19 6.96
N ILE A 52 0.05 -21.40 6.32
CA ILE A 52 1.51 -21.50 6.51
C ILE A 52 1.89 -21.09 7.93
N ASP A 53 1.35 -19.98 8.43
CA ASP A 53 1.58 -19.51 9.80
C ASP A 53 1.10 -20.55 10.83
N TYR A 54 -0.07 -21.14 10.60
CA TYR A 54 -0.62 -22.25 11.37
C TYR A 54 0.32 -23.46 11.38
N GLN A 55 0.82 -23.88 10.23
CA GLN A 55 1.73 -25.02 10.13
C GLN A 55 3.06 -24.75 10.87
N LYS A 56 3.62 -23.55 10.74
CA LYS A 56 4.90 -23.19 11.34
C LYS A 56 4.83 -23.05 12.87
N PHE A 57 3.70 -22.57 13.39
CA PHE A 57 3.56 -22.25 14.81
C PHE A 57 2.42 -23.03 15.49
N TYR A 58 1.16 -22.75 15.14
CA TYR A 58 0.00 -23.19 15.90
C TYR A 58 -0.27 -24.70 15.89
N SER A 59 0.11 -25.40 14.82
CA SER A 59 -0.06 -26.86 14.73
C SER A 59 0.79 -27.64 15.76
N ARG A 60 1.76 -26.95 16.39
CA ARG A 60 2.66 -27.51 17.41
C ARG A 60 2.27 -27.10 18.83
N SER A 61 1.22 -26.29 18.97
CA SER A 61 0.70 -25.84 20.26
C SER A 61 -0.02 -26.97 20.99
N PHE A 62 -0.01 -26.93 22.31
CA PHE A 62 -0.74 -27.89 23.14
C PHE A 62 -2.27 -27.74 22.98
N TYR A 63 -2.75 -26.49 22.93
CA TYR A 63 -4.16 -26.20 22.67
C TYR A 63 -4.45 -26.25 21.17
N GLU A 64 -5.58 -26.84 20.82
CA GLU A 64 -6.00 -26.97 19.42
C GLU A 64 -6.53 -25.63 18.89
N GLU A 65 -5.71 -24.98 18.06
CA GLU A 65 -6.16 -23.89 17.20
C GLU A 65 -6.74 -24.45 15.90
N LYS A 66 -7.79 -23.80 15.38
CA LYS A 66 -8.39 -24.21 14.11
C LYS A 66 -7.52 -23.75 12.95
N ARG A 67 -7.40 -24.59 11.91
CA ARG A 67 -6.68 -24.22 10.67
C ARG A 67 -7.52 -23.41 9.67
N PHE A 68 -8.85 -23.51 9.76
CA PHE A 68 -9.75 -22.91 8.81
C PHE A 68 -10.17 -21.51 9.25
N THR A 69 -10.23 -20.59 8.30
CA THR A 69 -10.69 -19.21 8.49
C THR A 69 -12.11 -19.04 7.95
N GLU A 70 -12.68 -17.88 8.24
CA GLU A 70 -13.89 -17.40 7.56
C GLU A 70 -13.49 -16.29 6.60
N ARG A 71 -14.20 -16.13 5.48
CA ARG A 71 -13.99 -15.04 4.54
C ARG A 71 -15.32 -14.36 4.24
N ILE A 72 -15.41 -13.06 4.52
CA ILE A 72 -16.61 -12.25 4.27
C ILE A 72 -16.34 -11.39 3.04
N HIS A 73 -17.24 -11.50 2.06
CA HIS A 73 -17.25 -10.74 0.82
C HIS A 73 -18.22 -9.57 0.95
N PHE A 74 -17.87 -8.43 0.37
CA PHE A 74 -18.66 -7.20 0.48
C PHE A 74 -19.08 -6.70 -0.90
N PHE A 75 -20.31 -6.21 -0.98
CA PHE A 75 -20.93 -5.71 -2.21
C PHE A 75 -21.63 -4.37 -1.96
N VAL A 76 -21.56 -3.46 -2.93
CA VAL A 76 -22.27 -2.15 -2.89
C VAL A 76 -23.75 -2.26 -3.27
N GLU A 77 -24.15 -3.37 -3.89
CA GLU A 77 -25.54 -3.67 -4.25
C GLU A 77 -26.23 -4.42 -3.12
N ASP A 78 -27.53 -4.16 -2.96
CA ASP A 78 -28.39 -4.89 -2.03
C ASP A 78 -29.04 -6.09 -2.75
N PHE A 79 -28.93 -7.28 -2.19
CA PHE A 79 -29.57 -8.49 -2.70
C PHE A 79 -29.90 -9.49 -1.60
N SER A 80 -30.97 -10.26 -1.82
CA SER A 80 -31.40 -11.33 -0.92
C SER A 80 -30.62 -12.62 -1.14
N THR A 81 -30.67 -13.53 -0.17
CA THR A 81 -30.17 -14.90 -0.30
C THR A 81 -30.77 -15.60 -1.52
N THR A 82 -32.09 -15.45 -1.75
CA THR A 82 -32.78 -16.05 -2.89
C THR A 82 -32.24 -15.56 -4.23
N LYS A 83 -32.06 -14.24 -4.42
CA LYS A 83 -31.47 -13.69 -5.65
C LYS A 83 -30.07 -14.24 -5.87
N PHE A 84 -29.26 -14.32 -4.81
CA PHE A 84 -27.90 -14.87 -4.89
C PHE A 84 -27.90 -16.35 -5.30
N GLU A 85 -28.78 -17.17 -4.71
CA GLU A 85 -28.92 -18.59 -5.07
C GLU A 85 -29.40 -18.79 -6.51
N GLU A 86 -30.41 -18.04 -6.95
CA GLU A 86 -30.87 -18.03 -8.35
C GLU A 86 -29.74 -17.63 -9.32
N SER A 87 -28.86 -16.73 -8.90
CA SER A 87 -27.71 -16.31 -9.71
C SER A 87 -26.67 -17.41 -9.87
N LEU A 88 -26.51 -18.29 -8.87
CA LEU A 88 -25.66 -19.46 -8.96
C LEU A 88 -26.24 -20.51 -9.90
N GLU A 89 -27.56 -20.72 -9.88
CA GLU A 89 -28.24 -21.69 -10.75
C GLU A 89 -28.24 -21.25 -12.21
N ASN A 90 -28.49 -19.96 -12.46
CA ASN A 90 -28.67 -19.40 -13.80
C ASN A 90 -27.41 -18.75 -14.38
N ASN A 91 -26.32 -18.67 -13.60
CA ASN A 91 -25.08 -17.98 -13.94
C ASN A 91 -25.28 -16.48 -14.28
N ASP A 92 -26.26 -15.83 -13.63
CA ASP A 92 -26.49 -14.38 -13.73
C ASP A 92 -25.68 -13.61 -12.67
N ILE A 93 -24.37 -13.55 -12.88
CA ILE A 93 -23.40 -13.11 -11.87
C ILE A 93 -22.79 -11.73 -12.15
N GLU A 94 -23.27 -11.05 -13.19
CA GLU A 94 -22.64 -9.80 -13.67
C GLU A 94 -22.85 -8.64 -12.70
N TYR A 95 -24.00 -8.61 -12.01
CA TYR A 95 -24.25 -7.63 -10.96
C TYR A 95 -23.30 -7.81 -9.77
N LEU A 96 -22.95 -9.07 -9.42
CA LEU A 96 -21.98 -9.37 -8.37
C LEU A 96 -20.58 -8.86 -8.74
N ARG A 97 -20.14 -9.07 -9.99
CA ARG A 97 -18.84 -8.58 -10.47
C ARG A 97 -18.75 -7.06 -10.42
N LYS A 98 -19.79 -6.37 -10.89
CA LYS A 98 -19.82 -4.89 -10.93
C LYS A 98 -19.95 -4.26 -9.56
N SER A 99 -20.56 -4.96 -8.60
CA SER A 99 -20.80 -4.46 -7.25
C SER A 99 -19.76 -4.89 -6.21
N TYR A 100 -18.79 -5.72 -6.58
CA TYR A 100 -17.82 -6.30 -5.64
C TYR A 100 -16.86 -5.25 -5.06
N LEU A 101 -16.79 -5.20 -3.73
CA LEU A 101 -15.90 -4.30 -2.99
C LEU A 101 -14.64 -5.00 -2.49
N GLY A 102 -14.64 -6.33 -2.42
CA GLY A 102 -13.54 -7.12 -1.88
C GLY A 102 -13.94 -8.05 -0.74
N PHE A 103 -12.97 -8.48 0.06
CA PHE A 103 -13.19 -9.41 1.18
C PHE A 103 -12.30 -9.11 2.39
N VAL A 104 -12.72 -9.64 3.53
CA VAL A 104 -11.96 -9.73 4.78
C VAL A 104 -11.90 -11.19 5.23
N VAL A 105 -10.71 -11.69 5.53
CA VAL A 105 -10.52 -12.99 6.21
C VAL A 105 -10.53 -12.79 7.71
N ILE A 106 -11.23 -13.65 8.44
CA ILE A 106 -11.23 -13.69 9.91
C ILE A 106 -10.50 -14.95 10.36
N ARG A 107 -9.43 -14.76 11.11
CA ARG A 107 -8.66 -15.88 11.66
C ARG A 107 -9.37 -16.46 12.89
N PRO A 108 -9.24 -17.78 13.14
CA PRO A 108 -9.81 -18.40 14.32
C PRO A 108 -9.00 -18.12 15.61
N ILE A 109 -7.75 -17.67 15.46
CA ILE A 109 -6.87 -17.27 16.57
C ILE A 109 -7.24 -15.89 17.13
N LYS A 110 -6.84 -15.67 18.38
CA LYS A 110 -7.11 -14.44 19.13
C LYS A 110 -5.85 -13.63 19.42
N GLY A 111 -5.99 -12.32 19.36
CA GLY A 111 -4.95 -11.37 19.77
C GLY A 111 -4.78 -11.28 21.29
N SER A 112 -3.89 -10.39 21.72
CA SER A 112 -3.65 -10.07 23.14
C SER A 112 -4.89 -9.54 23.86
N ASP A 113 -5.80 -8.91 23.12
CA ASP A 113 -7.11 -8.42 23.55
C ASP A 113 -8.19 -9.53 23.63
N ARG A 114 -7.82 -10.78 23.34
CA ARG A 114 -8.71 -11.96 23.26
C ARG A 114 -9.79 -11.85 22.18
N LYS A 115 -9.60 -10.98 21.19
CA LYS A 115 -10.47 -10.80 20.03
C LYS A 115 -9.93 -11.53 18.82
N ARG A 116 -10.82 -11.96 17.92
CA ARG A 116 -10.39 -12.62 16.67
C ARG A 116 -9.56 -11.65 15.82
N LEU A 117 -8.52 -12.18 15.19
CA LEU A 117 -7.65 -11.37 14.34
C LEU A 117 -8.19 -11.25 12.93
N ILE A 118 -8.08 -10.04 12.38
CA ILE A 118 -8.32 -9.78 10.97
C ILE A 118 -7.12 -10.29 10.16
N GLY A 119 -7.37 -11.25 9.28
CA GLY A 119 -6.39 -11.77 8.34
C GLY A 119 -6.34 -10.97 7.05
N ARG A 120 -5.94 -11.66 5.98
CA ARG A 120 -5.81 -11.08 4.65
C ARG A 120 -7.11 -10.40 4.22
N THR A 121 -6.98 -9.13 3.90
CA THR A 121 -8.05 -8.21 3.51
C THR A 121 -7.68 -7.57 2.20
N LEU A 122 -8.58 -7.63 1.23
CA LEU A 122 -8.46 -6.96 -0.05
C LEU A 122 -9.74 -6.20 -0.29
N LEU A 123 -9.67 -4.88 -0.17
CA LEU A 123 -10.82 -3.98 -0.35
C LEU A 123 -10.49 -2.92 -1.38
N ASN A 124 -11.48 -2.48 -2.15
CA ASN A 124 -11.35 -1.31 -3.00
C ASN A 124 -10.85 -0.12 -2.17
N ALA A 125 -9.87 0.62 -2.69
CA ALA A 125 -9.45 1.87 -2.10
C ALA A 125 -10.57 2.93 -2.22
N TYR A 126 -10.38 4.08 -1.57
CA TYR A 126 -11.25 5.23 -1.80
C TYR A 126 -11.27 5.63 -3.28
N PRO A 127 -12.36 6.26 -3.77
CA PRO A 127 -12.43 6.79 -5.14
C PRO A 127 -11.25 7.70 -5.46
N ASP A 128 -10.71 7.57 -6.68
CA ASP A 128 -9.52 8.31 -7.15
C ASP A 128 -9.75 9.82 -7.26
N GLU A 129 -11.01 10.23 -7.37
CA GLU A 129 -11.41 11.64 -7.44
C GLU A 129 -12.23 12.04 -6.21
N LYS A 130 -11.94 13.23 -5.67
CA LYS A 130 -12.69 13.84 -4.57
C LYS A 130 -12.87 15.33 -4.86
N GLY A 131 -13.93 15.66 -5.59
CA GLY A 131 -14.10 17.01 -6.12
C GLY A 131 -12.97 17.33 -7.10
N SER A 132 -12.16 18.35 -6.80
CA SER A 132 -10.99 18.70 -7.61
C SER A 132 -9.71 18.00 -7.17
N GLU A 133 -9.70 17.33 -6.01
CA GLU A 133 -8.55 16.63 -5.48
C GLU A 133 -8.40 15.24 -6.11
N LYS A 134 -7.16 14.80 -6.28
CA LYS A 134 -6.82 13.50 -6.85
C LYS A 134 -6.15 12.61 -5.82
N ARG A 135 -6.57 11.36 -5.73
CA ARG A 135 -5.93 10.32 -4.96
C ARG A 135 -5.16 9.37 -5.86
N VAL A 136 -4.03 8.91 -5.37
CA VAL A 136 -3.17 7.94 -6.04
C VAL A 136 -2.88 6.83 -5.04
N PHE A 137 -3.25 5.62 -5.39
CA PHE A 137 -3.03 4.43 -4.58
C PHE A 137 -2.16 3.43 -5.33
N ILE A 138 -1.31 2.72 -4.59
CA ILE A 138 -0.68 1.50 -5.08
C ILE A 138 -1.73 0.40 -5.03
N ARG A 139 -1.89 -0.31 -6.15
CA ARG A 139 -2.87 -1.39 -6.31
C ARG A 139 -2.26 -2.52 -7.14
N GLY A 140 -2.57 -3.76 -6.77
CA GLY A 140 -2.47 -4.94 -7.62
C GLY A 140 -3.86 -5.47 -7.94
N ASN A 141 -4.00 -6.20 -9.05
CA ASN A 141 -5.25 -6.87 -9.39
C ASN A 141 -5.22 -8.28 -8.84
N TYR A 142 -6.24 -8.64 -8.05
CA TYR A 142 -6.36 -9.95 -7.42
C TYR A 142 -7.61 -10.66 -7.87
N ASP A 143 -7.42 -11.86 -8.40
CA ASP A 143 -8.52 -12.77 -8.72
C ASP A 143 -9.07 -13.39 -7.43
N VAL A 144 -10.39 -13.43 -7.33
CA VAL A 144 -11.13 -13.98 -6.20
C VAL A 144 -12.21 -14.90 -6.72
N SER A 145 -12.30 -16.10 -6.16
CA SER A 145 -13.40 -17.03 -6.43
C SER A 145 -14.35 -17.06 -5.23
N LEU A 146 -15.63 -16.76 -5.44
CA LEU A 146 -16.71 -16.93 -4.45
C LEU A 146 -17.68 -18.00 -4.97
N PHE A 147 -17.67 -19.20 -4.37
CA PHE A 147 -18.51 -20.33 -4.83
C PHE A 147 -18.42 -20.62 -6.34
N GLY A 148 -17.24 -20.41 -6.94
CA GLY A 148 -17.01 -20.57 -8.38
C GLY A 148 -17.27 -19.32 -9.23
N ILE A 149 -17.84 -18.25 -8.65
CA ILE A 149 -18.00 -16.96 -9.30
C ILE A 149 -16.63 -16.28 -9.40
N PRO A 150 -16.12 -15.98 -10.62
CA PRO A 150 -14.88 -15.25 -10.79
C PRO A 150 -15.14 -13.76 -10.57
N LEU A 151 -14.51 -13.23 -9.52
CA LEU A 151 -14.49 -11.84 -9.09
C LEU A 151 -13.06 -11.32 -9.17
N SER A 152 -12.90 -10.00 -9.16
CA SER A 152 -11.59 -9.36 -9.11
C SER A 152 -11.65 -8.10 -8.25
N VAL A 153 -10.57 -7.79 -7.54
CA VAL A 153 -10.43 -6.58 -6.75
C VAL A 153 -9.08 -5.92 -7.03
N SER A 154 -9.08 -4.60 -7.23
CA SER A 154 -7.85 -3.81 -7.39
C SER A 154 -7.52 -3.14 -6.06
N SER A 155 -6.51 -3.65 -5.37
CA SER A 155 -6.26 -3.31 -3.97
C SER A 155 -4.79 -3.44 -3.60
N LEU A 156 -4.41 -2.99 -2.42
CA LEU A 156 -3.19 -3.38 -1.73
C LEU A 156 -3.64 -4.31 -0.60
N PRO A 157 -3.01 -5.48 -0.40
CA PRO A 157 -3.37 -6.34 0.70
C PRO A 157 -3.15 -5.67 2.06
N PHE A 158 -4.00 -6.02 3.01
CA PHE A 158 -3.90 -5.65 4.41
C PHE A 158 -4.09 -6.88 5.29
N GLN A 159 -3.48 -6.89 6.47
CA GLN A 159 -3.81 -7.83 7.55
C GLN A 159 -3.33 -7.26 8.89
N VAL A 160 -3.88 -7.75 9.99
CA VAL A 160 -3.43 -7.41 11.34
C VAL A 160 -2.27 -8.33 11.75
N GLN A 161 -1.33 -7.80 12.54
CA GLN A 161 -0.26 -8.61 13.11
C GLN A 161 -0.80 -9.72 14.00
N ASP A 162 -0.15 -10.86 13.91
CA ASP A 162 -0.30 -11.96 14.83
C ASP A 162 1.01 -12.10 15.62
N GLN A 163 0.97 -11.77 16.91
CA GLN A 163 2.13 -11.82 17.81
C GLN A 163 2.75 -13.23 17.93
N GLY A 164 2.01 -14.30 17.57
CA GLY A 164 2.56 -15.64 17.52
C GLY A 164 3.68 -15.80 16.48
N VAL A 165 3.55 -15.13 15.33
CA VAL A 165 4.44 -15.33 14.17
C VAL A 165 5.02 -14.03 13.56
N SER A 166 4.51 -12.87 13.96
CA SER A 166 4.76 -11.61 13.28
C SER A 166 4.63 -10.42 14.22
N ALA A 167 5.11 -9.26 13.79
CA ALA A 167 4.79 -7.97 14.38
C ALA A 167 4.60 -6.93 13.27
N CYS A 168 4.42 -5.65 13.64
CA CYS A 168 4.20 -4.54 12.73
C CYS A 168 5.19 -4.50 11.54
N ALA A 169 6.49 -4.66 11.80
CA ALA A 169 7.52 -4.66 10.75
C ALA A 169 7.35 -5.82 9.75
N THR A 170 6.99 -7.01 10.22
CA THR A 170 6.68 -8.16 9.36
C THR A 170 5.47 -7.86 8.48
N ILE A 171 4.41 -7.26 9.03
CA ILE A 171 3.20 -6.93 8.27
C ILE A 171 3.44 -5.80 7.26
N ALA A 172 4.24 -4.79 7.63
CA ALA A 172 4.62 -3.73 6.71
C ALA A 172 5.47 -4.27 5.54
N LEU A 173 6.42 -5.18 5.80
CA LEU A 173 7.16 -5.88 4.75
C LEU A 173 6.23 -6.73 3.88
N TRP A 174 5.36 -7.52 4.49
CA TRP A 174 4.39 -8.35 3.77
C TRP A 174 3.55 -7.50 2.81
N THR A 175 3.01 -6.38 3.30
CA THR A 175 2.19 -5.45 2.53
C THR A 175 2.99 -4.82 1.39
N ALA A 176 4.18 -4.30 1.68
CA ALA A 176 5.01 -3.59 0.71
C ALA A 176 5.58 -4.50 -0.40
N LEU A 177 5.87 -5.76 -0.08
CA LEU A 177 6.47 -6.71 -1.02
C LEU A 177 5.41 -7.44 -1.87
N HIS A 178 4.16 -7.50 -1.41
CA HIS A 178 3.11 -8.23 -2.09
C HIS A 178 2.84 -7.81 -3.55
N PRO A 179 2.70 -6.52 -3.91
CA PRO A 179 2.49 -6.12 -5.32
C PRO A 179 3.76 -6.27 -6.17
N LEU A 180 4.93 -6.34 -5.53
CA LEU A 180 6.21 -6.51 -6.22
C LEU A 180 6.40 -7.93 -6.75
N ALA A 181 5.64 -8.91 -6.23
CA ALA A 181 5.62 -10.27 -6.75
C ALA A 181 5.17 -10.32 -8.22
N ASP A 182 4.11 -9.61 -8.59
CA ASP A 182 3.65 -9.55 -9.98
C ASP A 182 4.59 -8.70 -10.84
N THR A 183 5.13 -7.64 -10.27
CA THR A 183 5.91 -6.63 -11.01
C THR A 183 7.34 -7.10 -11.31
N TYR A 184 7.95 -7.82 -10.37
CA TYR A 184 9.36 -8.23 -10.42
C TYR A 184 9.57 -9.74 -10.31
N GLY A 185 8.51 -10.53 -10.14
CA GLY A 185 8.59 -12.00 -10.11
C GLY A 185 9.12 -12.56 -8.79
N ILE A 186 9.11 -11.77 -7.70
CA ILE A 186 9.50 -12.27 -6.38
C ILE A 186 8.42 -13.17 -5.78
N GLN A 187 8.80 -14.05 -4.85
CA GLN A 187 7.85 -14.92 -4.17
C GLN A 187 6.96 -14.15 -3.19
N ARG A 188 5.66 -14.47 -3.16
CA ARG A 188 4.77 -14.05 -2.06
C ARG A 188 4.94 -14.97 -0.85
N LEU A 189 5.50 -14.43 0.23
CA LEU A 189 5.76 -15.11 1.49
C LEU A 189 4.65 -14.83 2.51
N SER A 190 4.40 -15.78 3.42
CA SER A 190 3.55 -15.58 4.60
C SER A 190 4.26 -14.71 5.66
N PRO A 191 3.53 -14.15 6.65
CA PRO A 191 4.14 -13.48 7.78
C PRO A 191 5.21 -14.31 8.52
N ALA A 192 4.95 -15.60 8.77
CA ALA A 192 5.93 -16.47 9.40
C ALA A 192 7.20 -16.65 8.54
N GLU A 193 7.04 -16.81 7.21
CA GLU A 193 8.18 -16.91 6.29
C GLU A 193 9.00 -15.61 6.23
N ILE A 194 8.33 -14.44 6.25
CA ILE A 194 9.01 -13.14 6.32
C ILE A 194 9.79 -12.99 7.61
N THR A 195 9.20 -13.36 8.75
CA THR A 195 9.89 -13.32 10.05
C THR A 195 11.14 -14.22 10.02
N GLU A 196 11.01 -15.48 9.58
CA GLU A 196 12.16 -16.39 9.46
C GLU A 196 13.25 -15.87 8.51
N LEU A 197 12.88 -15.33 7.36
CA LEU A 197 13.83 -14.79 6.39
C LEU A 197 14.56 -13.56 6.96
N SER A 198 13.83 -12.71 7.67
CA SER A 198 14.37 -11.50 8.31
C SER A 198 15.36 -11.81 9.42
N THR A 199 15.15 -12.88 10.18
CA THR A 199 15.99 -13.31 11.30
C THR A 199 17.08 -14.33 10.91
N SER A 200 17.25 -14.63 9.63
CA SER A 200 18.40 -15.39 9.12
C SER A 200 19.74 -14.68 9.37
N PHE A 201 19.70 -13.37 9.60
CA PHE A 201 20.83 -12.58 10.10
C PHE A 201 20.99 -12.77 11.62
N PRO A 202 22.22 -12.79 12.18
CA PRO A 202 22.43 -12.95 13.63
C PRO A 202 21.52 -12.03 14.44
N SER A 203 20.73 -12.64 15.33
CA SER A 203 19.82 -11.94 16.24
C SER A 203 19.97 -12.51 17.65
N GLU A 204 19.89 -11.63 18.65
CA GLU A 204 19.88 -12.02 20.07
C GLU A 204 18.49 -12.55 20.51
N TYR A 205 17.47 -12.48 19.63
CA TYR A 205 16.09 -12.83 19.92
C TYR A 205 15.67 -14.14 19.22
N ARG A 206 14.62 -14.79 19.74
CA ARG A 206 14.01 -15.98 19.14
C ARG A 206 13.21 -15.62 17.88
N ASN A 207 13.07 -16.55 16.95
CA ASN A 207 12.24 -16.37 15.74
C ASN A 207 10.73 -16.35 16.08
N PHE A 208 10.29 -17.27 16.95
CA PHE A 208 8.90 -17.38 17.37
C PHE A 208 8.80 -17.64 18.90
N PRO A 209 7.85 -16.98 19.60
CA PRO A 209 7.03 -15.86 19.15
C PRO A 209 7.91 -14.65 18.77
N SER A 210 7.47 -13.87 17.79
CA SER A 210 8.26 -12.75 17.27
C SER A 210 8.18 -11.54 18.20
N SER A 211 9.32 -10.92 18.53
CA SER A 211 9.38 -9.62 19.22
C SER A 211 9.43 -8.43 18.23
N GLY A 212 9.18 -8.69 16.95
CA GLY A 212 9.32 -7.73 15.86
C GLY A 212 10.70 -7.75 15.22
N LEU A 213 10.88 -6.87 14.23
CA LEU A 213 12.09 -6.78 13.41
C LEU A 213 12.74 -5.41 13.61
N ASN A 214 14.06 -5.39 13.78
CA ASN A 214 14.83 -4.16 13.69
C ASN A 214 15.06 -3.75 12.23
N TRP A 215 15.52 -2.51 12.02
CA TRP A 215 15.76 -1.95 10.69
C TRP A 215 16.70 -2.79 9.82
N GLY A 216 17.77 -3.35 10.41
CA GLY A 216 18.71 -4.22 9.70
C GLY A 216 18.07 -5.53 9.23
N GLN A 217 17.23 -6.14 10.06
CA GLN A 217 16.47 -7.34 9.72
C GLN A 217 15.45 -7.07 8.59
N MET A 218 14.81 -5.90 8.59
CA MET A 218 13.93 -5.50 7.49
C MET A 218 14.69 -5.37 6.17
N ILE A 219 15.86 -4.72 6.18
CA ILE A 219 16.75 -4.63 5.01
C ILE A 219 17.19 -6.03 4.56
N ASN A 220 17.54 -6.91 5.50
CA ASN A 220 17.96 -8.28 5.21
C ASN A 220 16.86 -9.06 4.50
N CYS A 221 15.60 -8.92 4.94
CA CYS A 221 14.45 -9.55 4.27
C CYS A 221 14.35 -9.12 2.80
N VAL A 222 14.35 -7.81 2.55
CA VAL A 222 14.21 -7.27 1.18
C VAL A 222 15.35 -7.75 0.29
N LYS A 223 16.59 -7.73 0.80
CA LYS A 223 17.77 -8.21 0.06
C LYS A 223 17.76 -9.71 -0.21
N SER A 224 17.25 -10.49 0.74
CA SER A 224 17.11 -11.94 0.58
C SER A 224 16.05 -12.32 -0.45
N MET A 225 15.14 -11.39 -0.80
CA MET A 225 14.16 -11.53 -1.89
C MET A 225 14.66 -10.96 -3.22
N GLU A 226 15.98 -10.81 -3.39
CA GLU A 226 16.64 -10.32 -4.61
C GLU A 226 16.26 -8.89 -5.01
N LEU A 227 15.74 -8.11 -4.06
CA LEU A 227 15.55 -6.67 -4.19
C LEU A 227 16.71 -5.92 -3.53
N ASP A 228 16.76 -4.61 -3.74
CA ASP A 228 17.60 -3.70 -2.98
C ASP A 228 16.72 -2.74 -2.16
N VAL A 229 17.34 -1.87 -1.38
CA VAL A 229 16.64 -0.90 -0.54
C VAL A 229 17.11 0.52 -0.81
N GLU A 230 16.17 1.45 -0.79
CA GLU A 230 16.47 2.86 -0.57
C GLU A 230 15.94 3.29 0.79
N THR A 231 16.76 4.02 1.55
CA THR A 231 16.42 4.47 2.90
C THR A 231 16.52 5.99 2.97
N ILE A 232 15.48 6.63 3.49
CA ILE A 232 15.46 8.09 3.71
C ILE A 232 15.33 8.32 5.21
N ASN A 233 16.31 8.99 5.81
CA ASN A 233 16.27 9.35 7.22
C ASN A 233 15.55 10.70 7.38
N VAL A 234 14.28 10.64 7.76
CA VAL A 234 13.38 11.79 7.87
C VAL A 234 13.77 12.69 9.04
N GLU A 235 14.34 12.11 10.11
CA GLU A 235 14.84 12.86 11.27
C GLU A 235 15.85 13.94 10.91
N ASN A 236 16.68 13.67 9.90
CA ASN A 236 17.83 14.50 9.52
C ASN A 236 17.51 15.50 8.40
N ILE A 237 16.24 15.60 8.01
CA ILE A 237 15.78 16.44 6.91
C ILE A 237 15.03 17.63 7.50
N ASP A 238 15.37 18.85 7.08
CA ASP A 238 14.66 20.07 7.51
C ASP A 238 13.48 20.39 6.58
N ASP A 239 13.68 20.31 5.27
CA ASP A 239 12.67 20.60 4.26
C ASP A 239 11.73 19.40 4.03
N ASP A 240 10.43 19.59 4.19
CA ASP A 240 9.45 18.53 3.94
C ASP A 240 9.29 18.19 2.45
N ASP A 241 9.66 19.10 1.52
CA ASP A 241 9.47 18.91 0.07
C ASP A 241 10.20 17.65 -0.44
N ILE A 242 11.37 17.32 0.13
CA ILE A 242 12.13 16.13 -0.24
C ILE A 242 11.39 14.83 0.13
N ILE A 243 10.74 14.80 1.29
CA ILE A 243 9.99 13.64 1.78
C ILE A 243 8.76 13.43 0.90
N LEU A 244 8.04 14.51 0.62
CA LEU A 244 6.84 14.49 -0.21
C LEU A 244 7.16 14.13 -1.67
N THR A 245 8.27 14.66 -2.19
CA THR A 245 8.74 14.33 -3.54
C THR A 245 9.12 12.85 -3.63
N ALA A 246 9.80 12.30 -2.63
CA ALA A 246 10.12 10.87 -2.58
C ALA A 246 8.85 10.00 -2.54
N ILE A 247 7.92 10.28 -1.62
CA ILE A 247 6.66 9.53 -1.50
C ILE A 247 5.91 9.55 -2.84
N LYS A 248 5.73 10.73 -3.44
CA LYS A 248 5.05 10.86 -4.74
C LYS A 248 5.76 10.04 -5.83
N ALA A 249 7.10 10.15 -5.90
CA ALA A 249 7.87 9.47 -6.92
C ALA A 249 7.75 7.94 -6.85
N TYR A 250 7.83 7.37 -5.65
CA TYR A 250 7.79 5.91 -5.46
C TYR A 250 6.37 5.35 -5.51
N VAL A 251 5.37 6.05 -4.96
CA VAL A 251 3.95 5.65 -5.11
C VAL A 251 3.56 5.62 -6.58
N LYS A 252 3.96 6.64 -7.38
CA LYS A 252 3.69 6.68 -8.83
C LYS A 252 4.46 5.61 -9.61
N ALA A 253 5.58 5.14 -9.07
CA ALA A 253 6.32 3.99 -9.58
C ALA A 253 5.75 2.63 -9.15
N GLU A 254 4.65 2.61 -8.39
CA GLU A 254 4.06 1.40 -7.77
C GLU A 254 5.04 0.66 -6.86
N LEU A 255 5.87 1.42 -6.14
CA LEU A 255 6.82 0.93 -5.14
C LEU A 255 6.33 1.35 -3.75
N PRO A 256 5.73 0.45 -2.95
CA PRO A 256 5.29 0.77 -1.60
C PRO A 256 6.44 1.23 -0.70
N LEU A 257 6.16 2.18 0.17
CA LEU A 257 7.12 2.69 1.13
C LEU A 257 6.73 2.23 2.53
N ILE A 258 7.69 1.74 3.30
CA ILE A 258 7.49 1.43 4.71
C ILE A 258 7.94 2.64 5.53
N GLY A 259 7.04 3.18 6.34
CA GLY A 259 7.32 4.24 7.31
C GLY A 259 7.64 3.66 8.67
N ALA A 260 8.78 4.03 9.24
CA ALA A 260 9.08 3.81 10.65
C ALA A 260 8.57 5.00 11.47
N LEU A 261 7.62 4.74 12.35
CA LEU A 261 6.99 5.72 13.21
C LEU A 261 7.55 5.63 14.63
N LYS A 262 7.69 6.78 15.26
CA LYS A 262 7.88 6.92 16.69
C LYS A 262 6.58 7.44 17.30
N LEU A 263 6.05 6.69 18.26
CA LEU A 263 4.83 7.00 18.99
C LEU A 263 5.22 7.47 20.39
N THR A 264 4.86 8.70 20.74
CA THR A 264 5.14 9.27 22.06
C THR A 264 3.85 9.58 22.79
N LYS A 265 3.76 9.13 24.04
CA LYS A 265 2.63 9.43 24.94
C LYS A 265 3.18 10.02 26.23
N LYS A 266 2.47 11.02 26.77
CA LYS A 266 2.90 11.70 28.01
C LYS A 266 3.15 10.67 29.11
N ASN A 267 4.31 10.75 29.75
CA ASN A 267 4.78 9.88 30.84
C ASN A 267 5.04 8.40 30.47
N ASN A 268 5.08 8.04 29.19
CA ASN A 268 5.45 6.70 28.74
C ASN A 268 6.74 6.73 27.91
N PRO A 269 7.52 5.65 27.88
CA PRO A 269 8.64 5.53 26.94
C PRO A 269 8.14 5.58 25.49
N PRO A 270 8.96 6.05 24.54
CA PRO A 270 8.59 6.04 23.14
C PRO A 270 8.45 4.60 22.62
N GLU A 271 7.40 4.36 21.85
CA GLU A 271 7.17 3.12 21.13
C GLU A 271 7.49 3.31 19.64
N TYR A 272 7.82 2.22 18.95
CA TYR A 272 8.13 2.25 17.52
C TYR A 272 7.16 1.36 16.77
N HIS A 273 6.72 1.86 15.62
CA HIS A 273 5.73 1.19 14.79
C HIS A 273 6.12 1.23 13.31
N ALA A 274 5.69 0.24 12.54
CA ALA A 274 5.96 0.18 11.11
C ALA A 274 4.65 0.13 10.34
N VAL A 275 4.53 0.98 9.32
CA VAL A 275 3.33 1.09 8.48
C VAL A 275 3.73 1.08 7.01
N THR A 276 2.81 0.71 6.11
CA THR A 276 3.06 0.85 4.67
C THR A 276 2.29 2.04 4.11
N ILE A 277 2.98 3.03 3.56
CA ILE A 277 2.35 4.13 2.82
C ILE A 277 1.83 3.55 1.50
N SER A 278 0.51 3.50 1.36
CA SER A 278 -0.20 2.86 0.25
C SER A 278 -0.70 3.87 -0.79
N GLY A 279 -0.64 5.17 -0.50
CA GLY A 279 -1.06 6.20 -1.43
C GLY A 279 -0.94 7.62 -0.87
N TYR A 280 -1.39 8.59 -1.69
CA TYR A 280 -1.49 9.99 -1.30
C TYR A 280 -2.67 10.69 -1.99
N GLN A 281 -3.08 11.82 -1.44
CA GLN A 281 -3.99 12.78 -2.08
C GLN A 281 -3.21 14.05 -2.43
N CYS A 282 -3.49 14.63 -3.59
CA CYS A 282 -2.99 15.94 -3.99
C CYS A 282 -4.11 16.87 -4.47
N ASN A 283 -3.89 18.17 -4.27
CA ASN A 283 -4.75 19.20 -4.85
C ASN A 283 -4.46 19.41 -6.35
N ASN A 284 -5.15 20.35 -6.97
CA ASN A 284 -5.07 20.62 -8.41
C ASN A 284 -3.67 21.08 -8.88
N ARG A 285 -2.84 21.59 -7.95
CA ARG A 285 -1.43 21.98 -8.21
C ARG A 285 -0.44 20.83 -7.94
N GLY A 286 -0.94 19.63 -7.65
CA GLY A 286 -0.12 18.47 -7.33
C GLY A 286 0.55 18.53 -5.96
N LYS A 287 0.18 19.48 -5.08
CA LYS A 287 0.66 19.53 -3.69
C LYS A 287 -0.03 18.45 -2.87
N LEU A 288 0.74 17.67 -2.13
CA LEU A 288 0.24 16.59 -1.29
C LEU A 288 -0.53 17.16 -0.08
N THR A 289 -1.74 16.65 0.16
CA THR A 289 -2.65 17.09 1.24
C THR A 289 -2.93 16.01 2.26
N GLU A 290 -2.93 14.74 1.83
CA GLU A 290 -3.14 13.58 2.69
C GLU A 290 -2.22 12.43 2.25
N LEU A 291 -1.82 11.59 3.20
CA LEU A 291 -1.25 10.27 2.95
C LEU A 291 -2.29 9.20 3.27
N TYR A 292 -2.15 8.04 2.63
CA TYR A 292 -2.89 6.83 2.97
C TYR A 292 -1.89 5.76 3.38
N ALA A 293 -2.14 5.11 4.52
CA ALA A 293 -1.29 4.06 5.04
C ALA A 293 -2.08 2.78 5.32
N HIS A 294 -1.38 1.65 5.35
CA HIS A 294 -1.82 0.41 5.94
C HIS A 294 -1.12 0.29 7.27
N ASP A 295 -1.89 0.34 8.34
CA ASP A 295 -1.43 0.24 9.72
C ASP A 295 -2.16 -0.91 10.39
N ASP A 296 -1.44 -1.95 10.78
CA ASP A 296 -2.00 -3.17 11.36
C ASP A 296 -2.66 -2.96 12.73
N GLN A 297 -2.45 -1.79 13.34
CA GLN A 297 -3.14 -1.37 14.56
C GLN A 297 -4.34 -0.45 14.32
N ILE A 298 -4.56 0.02 13.08
CA ILE A 298 -5.72 0.85 12.70
C ILE A 298 -6.54 0.14 11.62
N GLY A 299 -6.01 0.03 10.41
CA GLY A 299 -6.69 -0.60 9.28
C GLY A 299 -6.11 -0.23 7.90
N PRO A 300 -6.74 -0.71 6.82
CA PRO A 300 -6.32 -0.41 5.46
C PRO A 300 -6.65 1.03 5.06
N TYR A 301 -5.80 1.61 4.20
CA TYR A 301 -5.95 2.96 3.65
C TYR A 301 -6.31 4.03 4.68
N ASN A 302 -5.77 3.97 5.90
CA ASN A 302 -6.04 4.95 6.93
C ASN A 302 -5.51 6.32 6.54
N ARG A 303 -6.37 7.34 6.70
CA ARG A 303 -6.08 8.72 6.34
C ARG A 303 -5.06 9.31 7.31
N VAL A 304 -4.05 9.97 6.76
CA VAL A 304 -3.00 10.66 7.51
C VAL A 304 -2.92 12.09 6.99
N THR A 305 -3.14 13.05 7.87
CA THR A 305 -2.97 14.48 7.60
C THR A 305 -1.74 15.01 8.33
N PRO A 306 -1.09 16.09 7.84
CA PRO A 306 0.08 16.64 8.50
C PRO A 306 -0.31 17.42 9.77
N ASP A 307 0.45 17.27 10.84
CA ASP A 307 0.39 18.15 12.01
C ASP A 307 1.49 19.23 11.93
N GLY A 308 1.17 20.26 11.15
CA GLY A 308 2.10 21.30 10.70
C GLY A 308 3.07 20.86 9.60
N SER A 309 3.46 19.58 9.58
CA SER A 309 4.44 19.00 8.66
C SER A 309 4.15 17.49 8.51
N PHE A 310 4.52 16.87 7.38
CA PHE A 310 4.31 15.43 7.17
C PHE A 310 5.30 14.54 7.95
N LYS A 311 6.22 15.15 8.71
CA LYS A 311 7.00 14.46 9.74
C LYS A 311 6.17 14.14 10.97
N ARG A 312 5.07 14.87 11.21
CA ARG A 312 4.14 14.62 12.31
C ARG A 312 2.78 14.26 11.75
N TRP A 313 2.26 13.10 12.14
CA TRP A 313 1.04 12.55 11.57
C TRP A 313 -0.14 12.80 12.48
N LYS A 314 -1.27 13.14 11.84
CA LYS A 314 -2.58 13.19 12.46
C LYS A 314 -3.47 12.08 11.88
N ASN A 315 -3.78 11.09 12.71
CA ASN A 315 -4.62 9.92 12.46
C ASN A 315 -5.18 9.33 13.79
N GLU A 316 -5.74 8.12 13.77
CA GLU A 316 -6.42 7.52 14.95
C GLU A 316 -5.50 7.23 16.15
N TRP A 317 -4.16 7.22 15.96
CA TRP A 317 -3.22 7.14 17.09
C TRP A 317 -3.33 8.36 18.02
N ASN A 318 -3.61 9.54 17.44
CA ASN A 318 -3.78 10.78 18.19
C ASN A 318 -5.00 10.74 19.10
N ASP A 319 -6.08 10.06 18.69
CA ASP A 319 -7.28 9.86 19.52
C ASP A 319 -6.98 9.02 20.77
N SER A 320 -5.94 8.17 20.69
CA SER A 320 -5.41 7.38 21.81
C SER A 320 -4.36 8.12 22.65
N GLY A 321 -4.11 9.40 22.33
CA GLY A 321 -3.18 10.29 23.01
C GLY A 321 -1.70 10.11 22.62
N HIS A 322 -1.43 9.50 21.46
CA HIS A 322 -0.07 9.42 20.91
C HIS A 322 0.21 10.61 19.99
N GLU A 323 1.40 11.17 20.15
CA GLU A 323 2.03 11.96 19.09
C GLU A 323 2.73 10.99 18.14
N VAL A 324 2.56 11.19 16.84
CA VAL A 324 3.06 10.28 15.81
C VAL A 324 4.10 11.02 14.98
N ARG A 325 5.33 10.51 14.94
CA ARG A 325 6.41 11.08 14.15
C ARG A 325 6.97 10.06 13.16
N LEU A 326 7.10 10.44 11.89
CA LEU A 326 7.78 9.64 10.87
C LEU A 326 9.29 9.84 10.98
N GLU A 327 10.03 8.78 11.29
CA GLU A 327 11.49 8.85 11.49
C GLU A 327 12.27 8.40 10.25
N LYS A 328 11.81 7.36 9.56
CA LYS A 328 12.51 6.80 8.38
C LYS A 328 11.53 6.25 7.35
N LEU A 329 11.96 6.25 6.09
CA LEU A 329 11.32 5.52 5.01
C LEU A 329 12.25 4.42 4.52
N LEU A 330 11.70 3.23 4.28
CA LEU A 330 12.34 2.12 3.59
C LEU A 330 11.54 1.81 2.33
N ILE A 331 12.20 1.83 1.19
CA ILE A 331 11.59 1.55 -0.10
C ILE A 331 12.26 0.30 -0.67
N PRO A 332 11.54 -0.80 -0.90
CA PRO A 332 12.06 -1.92 -1.68
C PRO A 332 12.21 -1.50 -3.15
N ILE A 333 13.41 -1.68 -3.71
CA ILE A 333 13.79 -1.23 -5.05
C ILE A 333 14.24 -2.42 -5.89
N TYR A 334 13.85 -2.45 -7.16
CA TYR A 334 14.37 -3.44 -8.10
C TYR A 334 15.84 -3.13 -8.45
N PRO A 335 16.79 -4.10 -8.44
CA PRO A 335 18.23 -3.82 -8.56
C PRO A 335 18.71 -3.13 -9.85
N LYS A 336 17.87 -3.05 -10.88
CA LYS A 336 18.17 -2.28 -12.10
C LYS A 336 17.80 -0.80 -12.00
N ILE A 337 17.05 -0.38 -10.98
CA ILE A 337 16.87 1.03 -10.63
C ILE A 337 18.10 1.42 -9.80
N ARG A 338 19.10 2.00 -10.46
CA ARG A 338 20.42 2.25 -9.87
C ARG A 338 20.67 3.72 -9.55
N LEU A 339 19.88 4.63 -10.10
CA LEU A 339 19.97 6.06 -9.79
C LEU A 339 19.14 6.34 -8.53
N PRO A 340 19.77 6.58 -7.36
CA PRO A 340 19.05 6.79 -6.11
C PRO A 340 18.35 8.15 -6.11
N PHE A 341 17.24 8.26 -5.38
CA PHE A 341 16.53 9.52 -5.20
C PHE A 341 17.43 10.60 -4.60
N ALA A 342 18.28 10.24 -3.63
CA ALA A 342 19.26 11.16 -3.03
C ALA A 342 20.22 11.80 -4.04
N ARG A 343 20.42 11.21 -5.23
CA ARG A 343 21.27 11.78 -6.29
C ARG A 343 20.49 12.57 -7.32
N ILE A 344 19.26 12.17 -7.64
CA ILE A 344 18.45 12.89 -8.63
C ILE A 344 17.75 14.12 -8.01
N TYR A 345 17.44 14.10 -6.71
CA TYR A 345 16.72 15.19 -6.06
C TYR A 345 17.48 16.53 -6.09
N PRO A 346 18.80 16.62 -5.78
CA PRO A 346 19.53 17.87 -5.92
C PRO A 346 19.54 18.40 -7.36
N ARG A 347 19.61 17.50 -8.36
CA ARG A 347 19.52 17.88 -9.77
C ARG A 347 18.14 18.41 -10.14
N TYR A 348 17.08 17.86 -9.54
CA TYR A 348 15.73 18.36 -9.68
C TYR A 348 15.58 19.78 -9.11
N LEU A 349 16.10 20.02 -7.90
CA LEU A 349 16.07 21.35 -7.28
C LEU A 349 16.82 22.39 -8.15
N GLU A 350 18.02 22.07 -8.62
CA GLU A 350 18.79 22.98 -9.49
C GLU A 350 18.02 23.38 -10.76
N ILE A 351 17.30 22.43 -11.36
CA ILE A 351 16.49 22.70 -12.56
C ILE A 351 15.25 23.51 -12.20
N LYS A 352 14.55 23.15 -11.13
CA LYS A 352 13.37 23.86 -10.62
C LYS A 352 13.70 25.33 -10.35
N GLU A 353 14.75 25.59 -9.57
CA GLU A 353 15.21 26.94 -9.23
C GLU A 353 15.59 27.75 -10.48
N ARG A 354 16.26 27.13 -11.45
CA ARG A 354 16.61 27.79 -12.71
C ARG A 354 15.37 28.17 -13.51
N MET A 355 14.41 27.25 -13.65
CA MET A 355 13.19 27.52 -14.41
C MET A 355 12.32 28.58 -13.74
N ILE A 356 12.24 28.57 -12.41
CA ILE A 356 11.59 29.64 -11.64
C ILE A 356 12.28 30.99 -11.89
N LYS A 357 13.61 31.03 -11.87
CA LYS A 357 14.37 32.26 -12.13
C LYS A 357 14.16 32.80 -13.55
N ASP A 358 14.11 31.92 -14.54
CA ASP A 358 14.03 32.29 -15.95
C ASP A 358 12.60 32.68 -16.38
N TYR A 359 11.57 32.10 -15.75
CA TYR A 359 10.17 32.23 -16.21
C TYR A 359 9.16 32.68 -15.14
N GLY A 360 9.54 32.79 -13.87
CA GLY A 360 8.66 33.17 -12.75
C GLY A 360 8.09 31.99 -11.96
N ASP A 361 7.25 32.28 -10.96
CA ASP A 361 6.68 31.30 -10.02
C ASP A 361 5.40 30.61 -10.51
N ASP A 362 5.01 30.82 -11.77
CA ASP A 362 3.76 30.28 -12.34
C ASP A 362 3.84 28.79 -12.74
N PHE A 363 4.97 28.12 -12.46
CA PHE A 363 5.21 26.74 -12.85
C PHE A 363 5.11 25.78 -11.66
N ASP A 364 4.35 24.70 -11.85
CA ASP A 364 4.37 23.56 -10.95
C ASP A 364 5.39 22.52 -11.45
N PHE A 365 6.05 21.83 -10.52
CA PHE A 365 7.08 20.85 -10.83
C PHE A 365 6.79 19.50 -10.17
N GLU A 366 7.17 18.43 -10.87
CA GLU A 366 7.06 17.06 -10.37
C GLU A 366 8.32 16.27 -10.73
N LEU A 367 8.88 15.55 -9.76
CA LEU A 367 9.88 14.51 -9.99
C LEU A 367 9.24 13.16 -9.72
N TYR A 368 9.33 12.24 -10.67
CA TYR A 368 8.81 10.88 -10.49
C TYR A 368 9.63 9.81 -11.21
N LEU A 369 9.54 8.59 -10.70
CA LEU A 369 10.14 7.40 -11.30
C LEU A 369 9.09 6.66 -12.12
N THR A 370 9.46 6.16 -13.29
CA THR A 370 8.57 5.36 -14.13
C THR A 370 9.33 4.37 -15.01
N THR A 371 8.61 3.47 -15.67
CA THR A 371 9.17 2.59 -16.70
C THR A 371 9.05 3.24 -18.07
N ILE A 372 9.94 2.87 -18.99
CA ILE A 372 9.86 3.29 -20.40
C ILE A 372 8.51 2.94 -21.04
N ARG A 373 7.91 1.81 -20.65
CA ARG A 373 6.61 1.37 -21.17
C ARG A 373 5.53 2.38 -20.82
N LYS A 374 5.29 2.61 -19.52
CA LYS A 374 4.29 3.57 -19.03
C LYS A 374 4.56 4.97 -19.54
N TYR A 375 5.83 5.37 -19.60
CA TYR A 375 6.20 6.68 -20.12
C TYR A 375 5.87 6.85 -21.61
N LYS A 376 6.17 5.84 -22.45
CA LYS A 376 5.84 5.89 -23.88
C LYS A 376 4.33 5.79 -24.13
N GLU A 377 3.59 5.02 -23.34
CA GLU A 377 2.11 5.00 -23.36
C GLU A 377 1.56 6.41 -23.11
N PHE A 378 2.01 7.08 -22.04
CA PHE A 378 1.66 8.47 -21.75
C PHE A 378 2.02 9.43 -22.90
N LEU A 379 3.24 9.32 -23.46
CA LEU A 379 3.68 10.18 -24.57
C LEU A 379 2.90 9.91 -25.87
N LEU A 380 2.42 8.68 -26.07
CA LEU A 380 1.60 8.30 -27.22
C LEU A 380 0.22 8.98 -27.18
N GLU A 381 -0.32 9.24 -25.99
CA GLU A 381 -1.59 9.97 -25.81
C GLU A 381 -1.39 11.50 -25.80
N SER A 382 -0.18 11.96 -25.45
CA SER A 382 0.13 13.39 -25.31
C SER A 382 0.42 14.12 -26.64
N THR A 383 0.15 15.41 -26.69
CA THR A 383 0.54 16.28 -27.82
C THR A 383 1.94 16.86 -27.60
N ILE A 384 2.95 16.32 -28.29
CA ILE A 384 4.37 16.70 -28.13
C ILE A 384 5.04 17.05 -29.46
N LYS A 385 6.08 17.88 -29.42
CA LYS A 385 6.95 18.16 -30.58
C LYS A 385 7.78 16.92 -30.94
N GLU A 386 8.07 16.71 -32.22
CA GLU A 386 8.84 15.57 -32.74
C GLU A 386 8.35 14.17 -32.26
N LYS A 387 7.04 14.00 -31.99
CA LYS A 387 6.45 12.81 -31.36
C LYS A 387 6.95 11.47 -31.93
N ARG A 388 6.94 11.30 -33.26
CA ARG A 388 7.42 10.07 -33.92
C ARG A 388 8.88 9.76 -33.56
N LYS A 389 9.77 10.75 -33.65
CA LYS A 389 11.20 10.60 -33.37
C LYS A 389 11.45 10.25 -31.90
N ILE A 390 10.67 10.84 -30.99
CA ILE A 390 10.73 10.55 -29.55
C ILE A 390 10.26 9.11 -29.24
N LEU A 391 9.13 8.69 -29.79
CA LEU A 391 8.55 7.38 -29.50
C LEU A 391 9.41 6.21 -30.01
N ILE A 392 10.11 6.36 -31.13
CA ILE A 392 11.01 5.33 -31.67
C ILE A 392 12.40 5.34 -31.01
N LYS A 393 12.74 6.38 -30.24
CA LYS A 393 14.05 6.48 -29.57
C LYS A 393 14.21 5.39 -28.51
N SER A 394 15.38 4.76 -28.49
CA SER A 394 15.76 3.84 -27.43
C SER A 394 16.05 4.61 -26.13
N LEU A 395 15.45 4.16 -25.03
CA LEU A 395 15.62 4.72 -23.69
C LEU A 395 15.83 3.56 -22.69
N PRO A 396 16.44 3.81 -21.52
CA PRO A 396 16.60 2.79 -20.49
C PRO A 396 15.25 2.36 -19.91
N ARG A 397 15.18 1.15 -19.33
CA ARG A 397 13.93 0.57 -18.80
C ARG A 397 13.29 1.44 -17.71
N PHE A 398 14.10 2.05 -16.86
CA PHE A 398 13.66 2.91 -15.76
C PHE A 398 14.11 4.34 -16.01
N LEU A 399 13.21 5.29 -15.73
CA LEU A 399 13.38 6.71 -16.05
C LEU A 399 12.99 7.54 -14.84
N TRP A 400 13.87 8.47 -14.46
CA TRP A 400 13.48 9.60 -13.64
C TRP A 400 13.01 10.73 -14.54
N VAL A 401 11.81 11.24 -14.32
CA VAL A 401 11.22 12.31 -15.11
C VAL A 401 10.98 13.51 -14.22
N LEU A 402 11.59 14.63 -14.60
CA LEU A 402 11.22 15.94 -14.10
C LEU A 402 10.24 16.55 -15.09
N ARG A 403 9.03 16.85 -14.63
CA ARG A 403 7.99 17.49 -15.42
C ARG A 403 7.69 18.89 -14.87
N ALA A 404 7.68 19.86 -15.77
CA ALA A 404 7.17 21.20 -15.51
C ALA A 404 5.76 21.34 -16.09
N TYR A 405 4.89 22.01 -15.36
CA TYR A 405 3.52 22.32 -15.75
C TYR A 405 3.33 23.84 -15.80
N TYR A 406 2.48 24.31 -16.71
CA TYR A 406 2.00 25.69 -16.78
C TYR A 406 0.48 25.67 -16.84
N GLU A 407 -0.20 26.37 -15.92
CA GLU A 407 -1.66 26.35 -15.77
C GLU A 407 -2.26 24.92 -15.75
N GLY A 408 -1.58 23.99 -15.07
CA GLY A 408 -2.00 22.59 -14.95
C GLY A 408 -1.70 21.71 -16.18
N SER A 409 -1.22 22.28 -17.28
CA SER A 409 -0.87 21.55 -18.50
C SER A 409 0.62 21.19 -18.54
N PRO A 410 1.01 19.95 -18.90
CA PRO A 410 2.42 19.60 -19.06
C PRO A 410 3.09 20.50 -20.12
N LEU A 411 4.22 21.09 -19.77
CA LEU A 411 4.98 21.97 -20.67
C LEU A 411 6.26 21.29 -21.16
N LYS A 412 7.02 20.71 -20.23
CA LYS A 412 8.34 20.14 -20.54
C LYS A 412 8.68 18.97 -19.63
N ASP A 413 9.24 17.91 -20.23
CA ASP A 413 9.92 16.86 -19.48
C ASP A 413 11.43 16.93 -19.68
N ILE A 414 12.18 16.69 -18.61
CA ILE A 414 13.61 16.37 -18.64
C ILE A 414 13.75 14.96 -18.07
N VAL A 415 14.28 14.06 -18.90
CA VAL A 415 14.27 12.61 -18.65
C VAL A 415 15.69 12.14 -18.36
N PHE A 416 15.88 11.44 -17.25
CA PHE A 416 17.15 10.89 -16.78
C PHE A 416 17.13 9.36 -16.78
N ASP A 417 18.30 8.76 -17.03
CA ASP A 417 18.51 7.32 -16.95
C ASP A 417 18.41 6.81 -15.50
N GLY A 418 17.33 6.09 -15.17
CA GLY A 418 17.13 5.47 -13.86
C GLY A 418 18.02 4.26 -13.59
N THR A 419 18.74 3.78 -14.60
CA THR A 419 19.68 2.64 -14.51
C THR A 419 21.14 3.07 -14.41
N ALA A 420 21.41 4.37 -14.50
CA ALA A 420 22.74 4.95 -14.33
C ALA A 420 23.08 5.18 -12.85
N ILE A 421 24.37 5.31 -12.56
CA ILE A 421 24.87 5.61 -11.21
C ILE A 421 24.71 7.10 -10.87
N TYR A 422 24.81 7.97 -11.87
CA TYR A 422 24.70 9.43 -11.73
C TYR A 422 23.61 9.98 -12.64
N PRO A 423 23.00 11.14 -12.32
CA PRO A 423 22.00 11.76 -13.17
C PRO A 423 22.53 11.99 -14.59
N LYS A 424 22.05 11.18 -15.53
CA LYS A 424 22.39 11.30 -16.96
C LYS A 424 21.12 11.61 -17.73
N GLN A 425 21.00 12.84 -18.23
CA GLN A 425 19.87 13.22 -19.07
C GLN A 425 19.92 12.43 -20.38
N VAL A 426 18.83 11.76 -20.71
CA VAL A 426 18.67 10.93 -21.93
C VAL A 426 17.71 11.55 -22.92
N SER A 427 16.79 12.42 -22.48
CA SER A 427 15.85 13.11 -23.36
C SER A 427 15.35 14.43 -22.76
N SER A 428 14.80 15.28 -23.62
CA SER A 428 13.91 16.37 -23.22
C SER A 428 12.71 16.40 -24.15
N ILE A 429 11.52 16.58 -23.60
CA ILE A 429 10.26 16.55 -24.33
C ILE A 429 9.60 17.91 -24.17
N GLU A 430 9.14 18.50 -25.28
CA GLU A 430 8.34 19.71 -25.28
C GLU A 430 6.91 19.37 -25.68
N PHE A 431 5.97 19.73 -24.82
CA PHE A 431 4.55 19.58 -25.08
C PHE A 431 4.05 20.76 -25.91
N ARG A 432 3.00 20.54 -26.70
CA ARG A 432 2.26 21.63 -27.34
C ARG A 432 1.05 21.92 -26.45
N ILE A 433 1.03 23.12 -25.89
CA ILE A 433 -0.12 23.66 -25.16
C ILE A 433 -1.17 24.07 -26.18
#